data_AF-A0A8D9FAG1-F1
#
_entry.id   AF-A0A8D9FAG1-F1
#
_cell.length_a   1.000
_cell.length_b   1.000
_cell.length_c   1.000
_cell.angle_alpha   90.00
_cell.angle_beta   90.00
_cell.angle_gamma   90.00
#
_symmetry.space_group_name_H-M   'P 1'
#
loop_
_entity.id
_entity.type
_entity.pdbx_description
1 polymer ?
#
loop_
_entity_poly.entity_id
_entity_poly.type
_entity_poly.pdbx_seq_one_letter_code
_entity_poly.pdbx_strand_id
1 'polypeptide(L)'
;FHPNKMLPNITASRLFNYAHFLSGFDYDIVYRKTTDHGNADFLSRFPVEKGNEKMDSASLFQISQIYSIPVKNEDIVSATRNDPELQRIVFALEEGKSLTSLGYEDNQFTLEHGCLLRGHQVFIPATLRKRVLTELHAAHQGMAKMKSLARGYCYWPHMDREIEKLVRSCKNCS
;
A
#
# COMPACT_ATOMS: atom_id res chain seq x y z
N PHE A 1 -28.98 9.56 12.91
CA PHE A 1 -28.70 11.00 12.75
C PHE A 1 -29.96 11.74 12.33
N HIS A 2 -31.04 11.63 13.10
CA HIS A 2 -32.23 12.43 12.79
C HIS A 2 -31.96 13.86 13.29
N PRO A 3 -32.25 14.92 12.52
CA PRO A 3 -31.96 16.30 12.92
C PRO A 3 -32.49 16.63 14.32
N ASN A 4 -33.66 16.08 14.65
CA ASN A 4 -34.35 16.29 15.93
C ASN A 4 -34.03 15.27 17.03
N LYS A 5 -33.02 14.39 16.87
CA LYS A 5 -32.64 13.41 17.90
C LYS A 5 -31.19 13.58 18.31
N MET A 6 -30.96 13.71 19.62
CA MET A 6 -29.63 13.73 20.21
C MET A 6 -28.91 12.39 19.99
N LEU A 7 -27.59 12.45 19.80
CA LEU A 7 -26.77 11.24 19.72
C LEU A 7 -26.60 10.61 21.09
N PRO A 8 -26.55 9.27 21.20
CA PRO A 8 -26.23 8.58 22.44
C PRO A 8 -24.85 8.99 22.97
N ASN A 9 -24.70 9.06 24.30
CA ASN A 9 -23.43 9.46 24.94
C ASN A 9 -22.25 8.51 24.66
N ILE A 10 -22.50 7.30 24.14
CA ILE A 10 -21.49 6.31 23.75
C ILE A 10 -21.30 6.23 22.22
N THR A 11 -21.32 7.38 21.53
CA THR A 11 -21.16 7.41 20.07
C THR A 11 -19.68 7.44 19.67
N ALA A 12 -19.27 6.51 18.79
CA ALA A 12 -17.91 6.49 18.24
C ALA A 12 -17.56 7.82 17.52
N SER A 13 -16.32 8.30 17.65
CA SER A 13 -15.92 9.63 17.12
C SER A 13 -16.21 9.82 15.63
N ARG A 14 -16.14 8.76 14.83
CA ARG A 14 -16.49 8.79 13.41
C ARG A 14 -17.95 9.20 13.19
N LEU A 15 -18.88 8.63 13.97
CA LEU A 15 -20.31 8.93 13.90
C LEU A 15 -20.60 10.37 14.36
N PHE A 16 -19.89 10.85 15.38
CA PHE A 16 -19.98 12.25 15.82
C PHE A 16 -19.55 13.23 14.71
N ASN A 17 -18.42 12.96 14.03
CA ASN A 17 -17.94 13.80 12.94
C ASN A 17 -18.93 13.86 11.76
N TYR A 18 -19.55 12.74 11.40
CA TYR A 18 -20.59 12.73 10.37
C TYR A 18 -21.83 13.52 10.79
N ALA A 19 -22.25 13.43 12.06
CA ALA A 19 -23.38 14.23 12.55
C ALA A 19 -23.10 15.73 12.50
N HIS A 20 -21.89 16.13 12.92
CA HIS A 20 -21.48 17.52 12.88
C HIS A 20 -21.46 18.05 11.44
N PHE A 21 -20.90 17.28 10.49
CA PHE A 21 -20.95 17.63 9.08
C PHE A 21 -22.38 17.78 8.56
N LEU A 22 -23.26 16.83 8.87
CA LEU A 22 -24.66 16.86 8.41
C LEU A 22 -25.48 17.99 9.05
N SER A 23 -25.10 18.46 10.25
CA SER A 23 -25.80 19.58 10.91
C SER A 23 -25.71 20.91 10.15
N GLY A 24 -24.81 21.03 9.17
CA GLY A 24 -24.69 22.19 8.29
C GLY A 24 -25.72 22.23 7.14
N PHE A 25 -26.61 21.24 7.04
CA PHE A 25 -27.56 21.10 5.95
C PHE A 25 -28.99 20.89 6.46
N ASP A 26 -29.96 21.36 5.68
CA ASP A 26 -31.36 20.98 5.83
C ASP A 26 -31.61 19.68 5.07
N TYR A 27 -31.99 18.61 5.77
CA TYR A 27 -32.21 17.30 5.16
C TYR A 27 -33.32 16.50 5.86
N ASP A 28 -33.98 15.65 5.08
CA ASP A 28 -34.93 14.66 5.56
C ASP A 28 -34.36 13.25 5.46
N ILE A 29 -34.51 12.46 6.53
CA ILE A 29 -34.18 11.03 6.48
C ILE A 29 -35.42 10.25 6.07
N VAL A 30 -35.38 9.70 4.87
CA VAL A 30 -36.45 8.85 4.34
C VAL A 30 -35.98 7.40 4.33
N TYR A 31 -36.78 6.50 4.90
CA TYR A 31 -36.57 5.07 4.75
C TYR A 31 -36.97 4.64 3.34
N ARG A 32 -36.05 3.96 2.65
CA ARG A 32 -36.30 3.33 1.35
C ARG A 32 -36.13 1.82 1.52
N LYS A 33 -37.02 1.01 0.94
CA LYS A 33 -36.91 -0.45 1.04
C LYS A 33 -35.72 -0.95 0.23
N THR A 34 -35.09 -2.03 0.65
CA THR A 34 -33.92 -2.62 -0.03
C THR A 34 -34.19 -2.91 -1.51
N THR A 35 -35.38 -3.42 -1.85
CA THR A 35 -35.83 -3.69 -3.23
C THR A 35 -35.83 -2.46 -4.12
N ASP A 36 -36.02 -1.28 -3.53
CA ASP A 36 -36.13 -0.02 -4.26
C ASP A 36 -34.76 0.64 -4.45
N HIS A 37 -33.68 0.12 -3.84
CA HIS A 37 -32.30 0.58 -4.00
C HIS A 37 -31.58 -0.04 -5.21
N GLY A 38 -32.34 -0.48 -6.22
CA GLY A 38 -31.81 -1.21 -7.37
C GLY A 38 -30.67 -0.49 -8.10
N ASN A 39 -30.64 0.85 -8.12
CA ASN A 39 -29.55 1.63 -8.73
C ASN A 39 -28.22 1.56 -7.96
N ALA A 40 -28.26 1.55 -6.62
CA ALA A 40 -27.05 1.41 -5.79
C ALA A 40 -26.51 -0.03 -5.85
N ASP A 41 -27.42 -1.01 -5.86
CA ASP A 41 -27.07 -2.42 -6.00
C ASP A 41 -26.51 -2.71 -7.41
N PHE A 42 -27.11 -2.11 -8.44
CA PHE A 42 -26.66 -2.22 -9.83
C PHE A 42 -25.19 -1.79 -9.99
N LEU A 43 -24.77 -0.61 -9.54
CA LEU A 43 -23.37 -0.19 -9.74
C LEU A 43 -22.34 -1.09 -9.01
N SER A 44 -22.73 -1.75 -7.92
CA SER A 44 -21.86 -2.67 -7.18
C SER A 44 -21.93 -4.13 -7.66
N ARG A 45 -23.01 -4.52 -8.35
CA ARG A 45 -23.29 -5.92 -8.73
C ARG A 45 -23.60 -6.11 -10.21
N PHE A 46 -23.51 -5.08 -11.04
CA PHE A 46 -23.81 -5.17 -12.46
C PHE A 46 -22.87 -6.19 -13.10
N PRO A 47 -23.39 -7.27 -13.70
CA PRO A 47 -22.58 -8.24 -14.40
C PRO A 47 -21.96 -7.54 -15.61
N VAL A 48 -20.70 -7.12 -15.49
CA VAL A 48 -19.93 -6.60 -16.62
C VAL A 48 -19.53 -7.79 -17.47
N GLU A 49 -19.81 -7.75 -18.78
CA GLU A 49 -19.26 -8.74 -19.70
C GLU A 49 -17.74 -8.81 -19.50
N LYS A 50 -17.21 -10.02 -19.28
CA LYS A 50 -15.77 -10.27 -19.16
C LYS A 50 -15.09 -10.08 -20.53
N GLY A 51 -15.12 -8.87 -21.06
CA GLY A 51 -14.28 -8.47 -22.19
C GLY A 51 -12.85 -8.31 -21.70
N ASN A 52 -11.92 -9.06 -22.31
CA ASN A 52 -10.47 -9.16 -22.05
C ASN A 52 -10.07 -8.94 -20.60
N GLU A 53 -9.84 -10.04 -19.86
CA GLU A 53 -9.23 -10.10 -18.52
C GLU A 53 -8.82 -8.73 -17.97
N LYS A 54 -9.80 -7.97 -17.46
CA LYS A 54 -9.48 -6.71 -16.80
C LYS A 54 -8.73 -7.10 -15.54
N MET A 55 -7.45 -6.73 -15.51
CA MET A 55 -6.56 -6.95 -14.37
C MET A 55 -7.29 -6.57 -13.09
N ASP A 56 -7.29 -7.48 -12.11
CA ASP A 56 -8.05 -7.26 -10.89
C ASP A 56 -7.51 -6.05 -10.11
N SER A 57 -8.33 -5.52 -9.21
CA SER A 57 -7.99 -4.33 -8.45
C SER A 57 -6.74 -4.49 -7.58
N ALA A 58 -6.44 -5.70 -7.12
CA ALA A 58 -5.27 -5.97 -6.29
C ALA A 58 -3.99 -5.94 -7.14
N SER A 59 -4.00 -6.57 -8.31
CA SER A 59 -2.89 -6.49 -9.28
C SER A 59 -2.65 -5.04 -9.73
N LEU A 60 -3.71 -4.28 -10.05
CA LEU A 60 -3.59 -2.85 -10.38
C LEU A 60 -2.97 -2.04 -9.24
N PHE A 61 -3.31 -2.36 -7.99
CA PHE A 61 -2.73 -1.70 -6.83
C PHE A 61 -1.24 -2.04 -6.68
N GLN A 62 -0.85 -3.31 -6.75
CA GLN A 62 0.57 -3.73 -6.66
C GLN A 62 1.42 -3.10 -7.78
N ILE A 63 0.87 -3.03 -8.99
CA ILE A 63 1.48 -2.32 -10.12
C ILE A 63 1.72 -0.85 -9.77
N SER A 64 0.69 -0.17 -9.23
CA SER A 64 0.84 1.23 -8.84
C SER A 64 1.90 1.42 -7.76
N GLN A 65 2.07 0.46 -6.82
CA GLN A 65 3.15 0.50 -5.83
C GLN A 65 4.53 0.44 -6.49
N ILE A 66 4.73 -0.48 -7.45
CA ILE A 66 5.99 -0.60 -8.21
C ILE A 66 6.34 0.70 -8.92
N TYR A 67 5.38 1.33 -9.58
CA TYR A 67 5.61 2.57 -10.33
C TYR A 67 5.69 3.84 -9.46
N SER A 68 5.28 3.78 -8.19
CA SER A 68 5.34 4.92 -7.26
C SER A 68 6.70 5.09 -6.58
N ILE A 69 7.60 4.11 -6.71
CA ILE A 69 8.92 4.13 -6.08
C ILE A 69 9.89 4.90 -6.98
N PRO A 70 10.83 5.68 -6.41
CA PRO A 70 11.74 6.51 -7.19
C PRO A 70 12.92 5.74 -7.83
N VAL A 71 12.69 4.48 -8.21
CA VAL A 71 13.60 3.64 -8.99
C VAL A 71 12.81 2.93 -10.09
N LYS A 72 13.43 2.71 -11.25
CA LYS A 72 12.74 2.03 -12.36
C LYS A 72 12.55 0.56 -12.02
N ASN A 73 11.42 -0.02 -12.44
CA ASN A 73 11.17 -1.46 -12.31
C ASN A 73 12.33 -2.28 -12.88
N GLU A 74 12.81 -1.94 -14.09
CA GLU A 74 13.92 -2.63 -14.76
C GLU A 74 15.19 -2.67 -13.90
N ASP A 75 15.49 -1.57 -13.19
CA ASP A 75 16.64 -1.48 -12.28
C ASP A 75 16.45 -2.46 -11.10
N ILE A 76 15.23 -2.53 -10.53
CA ILE A 76 14.89 -3.43 -9.43
C ILE A 76 15.03 -4.89 -9.88
N VAL A 77 14.45 -5.24 -11.02
CA VAL A 77 14.51 -6.61 -11.58
C VAL A 77 15.96 -7.02 -11.80
N SER A 78 16.75 -6.15 -12.45
CA SER A 78 18.16 -6.41 -12.74
C SER A 78 18.98 -6.57 -11.45
N ALA A 79 18.80 -5.67 -10.48
CA ALA A 79 19.50 -5.76 -9.20
C ALA A 79 19.09 -6.98 -8.37
N THR A 80 17.82 -7.38 -8.43
CA THR A 80 17.31 -8.58 -7.74
C THR A 80 17.90 -9.85 -8.35
N ARG A 81 18.00 -9.92 -9.68
CA ARG A 81 18.60 -11.08 -10.38
C ARG A 81 20.11 -11.20 -10.17
N ASN A 82 20.80 -10.09 -9.93
CA ASN A 82 22.23 -10.07 -9.66
C ASN A 82 22.57 -10.37 -8.18
N ASP A 83 21.58 -10.35 -7.28
CA ASP A 83 21.76 -10.66 -5.87
C ASP A 83 21.62 -12.18 -5.66
N PRO A 84 22.67 -12.87 -5.16
CA PRO A 84 22.66 -14.33 -5.03
C PRO A 84 21.56 -14.88 -4.10
N GLU A 85 21.14 -14.10 -3.11
CA GLU A 85 20.09 -14.51 -2.18
C GLU A 85 18.72 -14.26 -2.81
N LEU A 86 18.48 -13.05 -3.33
CA LEU A 86 17.18 -12.69 -3.89
C LEU A 86 16.85 -13.49 -5.16
N GLN A 87 17.86 -13.80 -5.99
CA GLN A 87 17.67 -14.64 -7.17
C GLN A 87 17.12 -16.03 -6.81
N ARG A 88 17.56 -16.61 -5.68
CA ARG A 88 17.06 -17.92 -5.21
C ARG A 88 15.58 -17.85 -4.83
N ILE A 89 15.17 -16.74 -4.19
CA ILE A 89 13.77 -16.50 -3.83
C ILE A 89 12.93 -16.34 -5.10
N VAL A 90 13.38 -15.53 -6.06
CA VAL A 90 12.69 -15.33 -7.34
C VAL A 90 12.51 -16.66 -8.07
N PHE A 91 13.58 -17.44 -8.19
CA PHE A 91 13.55 -18.73 -8.86
C PHE A 91 12.58 -19.72 -8.19
N ALA A 92 12.59 -19.79 -6.85
CA ALA A 92 11.65 -20.62 -6.12
C ALA A 92 10.19 -20.19 -6.34
N LEU A 93 9.90 -18.88 -6.36
CA LEU A 93 8.57 -18.36 -6.65
C LEU A 93 8.12 -18.63 -8.08
N GLU A 94 9.01 -18.47 -9.07
CA GLU A 94 8.72 -18.78 -10.48
C GLU A 94 8.43 -20.27 -10.70
N GLU A 95 9.10 -21.16 -9.96
CA GLU A 95 8.85 -22.61 -10.00
C GLU A 95 7.71 -23.08 -9.08
N GLY A 96 7.10 -22.19 -8.30
CA GLY A 96 6.06 -22.53 -7.33
C GLY A 96 6.56 -23.39 -6.16
N LYS A 97 7.86 -23.31 -5.83
CA LYS A 97 8.48 -24.04 -4.72
C LYS A 97 8.33 -23.28 -3.40
N SER A 98 8.24 -24.04 -2.32
CA SER A 98 8.21 -23.52 -0.94
C SER A 98 9.49 -22.73 -0.60
N LEU A 99 9.30 -21.54 -0.02
CA LEU A 99 10.38 -20.68 0.45
C LEU A 99 10.94 -21.11 1.81
N THR A 100 10.27 -22.05 2.49
CA THR A 100 10.71 -22.59 3.79
C THR A 100 12.13 -23.17 3.73
N SER A 101 12.50 -23.77 2.60
CA SER A 101 13.87 -24.27 2.34
C SER A 101 14.96 -23.18 2.33
N LEU A 102 14.56 -21.93 2.11
CA LEU A 102 15.42 -20.75 2.11
C LEU A 102 15.36 -19.98 3.44
N GLY A 103 14.61 -20.47 4.43
CA GLY A 103 14.44 -19.83 5.74
C GLY A 103 13.37 -18.74 5.78
N TYR A 104 12.48 -18.70 4.78
CA TYR A 104 11.39 -17.74 4.65
C TYR A 104 10.03 -18.43 4.76
N GLU A 105 8.98 -17.73 5.17
CA GLU A 105 7.63 -18.28 5.12
C GLU A 105 7.11 -18.32 3.67
N ASP A 106 6.33 -19.34 3.30
CA ASP A 106 5.90 -19.56 1.91
C ASP A 106 5.11 -18.38 1.31
N ASN A 107 4.38 -17.63 2.13
CA ASN A 107 3.61 -16.46 1.71
C ASN A 107 4.27 -15.14 2.11
N GLN A 108 5.54 -15.16 2.51
CA GLN A 108 6.25 -13.96 2.92
C GLN A 108 6.49 -13.02 1.74
N PHE A 109 6.75 -13.59 0.56
CA PHE A 109 7.01 -12.84 -0.66
C PHE A 109 6.15 -13.32 -1.82
N THR A 110 5.78 -12.38 -2.67
CA THR A 110 5.13 -12.62 -3.96
C THR A 110 5.95 -11.99 -5.08
N LEU A 111 5.74 -12.45 -6.32
CA LEU A 111 6.44 -11.94 -7.48
C LEU A 111 5.43 -11.25 -8.42
N GLU A 112 5.60 -9.96 -8.67
CA GLU A 112 4.75 -9.17 -9.57
C GLU A 112 5.62 -8.35 -10.50
N HIS A 113 5.41 -8.47 -11.81
CA HIS A 113 6.23 -7.79 -12.84
C HIS A 113 7.76 -7.94 -12.62
N GLY A 114 8.17 -9.14 -12.17
CA GLY A 114 9.58 -9.45 -11.87
C GLY A 114 10.13 -8.80 -10.59
N CYS A 115 9.31 -8.06 -9.84
CA CYS A 115 9.67 -7.49 -8.55
C CYS A 115 9.19 -8.38 -7.41
N LEU A 116 10.03 -8.56 -6.40
CA LEU A 116 9.63 -9.17 -5.13
C LEU A 116 8.81 -8.19 -4.30
N LEU A 117 7.66 -8.63 -3.81
CA LEU A 117 6.79 -7.87 -2.92
C LEU A 117 6.65 -8.59 -1.58
N ARG A 118 6.60 -7.83 -0.48
CA ARG A 118 6.17 -8.29 0.84
C ARG A 118 4.81 -7.68 1.14
N GLY A 119 3.74 -8.46 0.94
CA GLY A 119 2.39 -7.91 0.90
C GLY A 119 2.24 -6.94 -0.27
N HIS A 120 2.16 -5.63 0.02
CA HIS A 120 2.11 -4.57 -1.01
C HIS A 120 3.42 -3.80 -1.17
N GLN A 121 4.40 -4.03 -0.28
CA GLN A 121 5.64 -3.29 -0.27
C GLN A 121 6.63 -3.93 -1.24
N VAL A 122 7.22 -3.15 -2.14
CA VAL A 122 8.25 -3.64 -3.06
C VAL A 122 9.58 -3.81 -2.32
N PHE A 123 10.20 -4.97 -2.49
CA PHE A 123 11.51 -5.25 -1.93
C PHE A 123 12.59 -4.46 -2.68
N ILE A 124 13.43 -3.73 -1.96
CA ILE A 124 14.51 -2.91 -2.56
C ILE A 124 15.89 -3.58 -2.38
N PRO A 125 16.54 -4.03 -3.48
CA PRO A 125 17.90 -4.55 -3.44
C PRO A 125 18.91 -3.55 -2.87
N ALA A 126 19.98 -4.06 -2.24
CA ALA A 126 20.94 -3.25 -1.51
C ALA A 126 21.55 -2.09 -2.34
N THR A 127 21.80 -2.34 -3.63
CA THR A 127 22.37 -1.36 -4.57
C THR A 127 21.47 -0.15 -4.83
N LEU A 128 20.15 -0.30 -4.67
CA LEU A 128 19.16 0.74 -4.96
C LEU A 128 18.70 1.52 -3.71
N ARG A 129 18.94 0.98 -2.50
CA ARG A 129 18.50 1.60 -1.23
C ARG A 129 18.95 3.04 -1.08
N LYS A 130 20.20 3.35 -1.45
CA LYS A 130 20.74 4.72 -1.36
C LYS A 130 19.91 5.72 -2.18
N ARG A 131 19.49 5.34 -3.39
CA ARG A 131 18.69 6.19 -4.26
C ARG A 131 17.29 6.43 -3.67
N VAL A 132 16.65 5.38 -3.19
CA VAL A 132 15.34 5.49 -2.49
C VAL A 132 15.46 6.39 -1.26
N LEU A 133 16.50 6.21 -0.45
CA LEU A 133 16.75 7.02 0.74
C LEU A 133 16.99 8.50 0.42
N THR A 134 17.75 8.81 -0.64
CA THR A 134 17.97 10.19 -1.10
C THR A 134 16.64 10.87 -1.46
N GLU A 135 15.78 10.18 -2.19
CA GLU A 135 14.49 10.70 -2.65
C GLU A 135 13.49 10.88 -1.50
N LEU A 136 13.42 9.90 -0.59
CA LEU A 136 12.66 10.04 0.66
C LEU A 136 13.14 11.25 1.49
N HIS A 137 14.41 11.61 1.41
CA HIS A 137 14.99 12.70 2.19
C HIS A 137 14.99 14.05 1.46
N ALA A 138 14.58 14.12 0.19
CA ALA A 138 14.73 15.32 -0.65
C ALA A 138 14.08 16.57 -0.04
N ALA A 139 12.95 16.42 0.66
CA ALA A 139 12.23 17.52 1.32
C ALA A 139 12.62 17.71 2.81
N HIS A 140 13.72 17.10 3.27
CA HIS A 140 14.17 17.14 4.67
C HIS A 140 13.07 16.81 5.70
N GLN A 141 12.12 15.96 5.29
CA GLN A 141 11.01 15.58 6.14
C GLN A 141 11.51 14.81 7.37
N GLY A 142 10.85 15.06 8.50
CA GLY A 142 11.19 14.41 9.76
C GLY A 142 11.11 12.87 9.68
N MET A 143 11.91 12.22 10.53
CA MET A 143 12.09 10.77 10.59
C MET A 143 10.78 9.97 10.60
N ALA A 144 9.80 10.39 11.40
CA ALA A 144 8.52 9.69 11.50
C ALA A 144 7.77 9.68 10.15
N LYS A 145 7.80 10.81 9.43
CA LYS A 145 7.14 10.94 8.12
C LYS A 145 7.86 10.12 7.05
N MET A 146 9.19 10.13 7.04
CA MET A 146 9.98 9.27 6.13
C MET A 146 9.69 7.79 6.33
N LYS A 147 9.66 7.30 7.58
CA LYS A 147 9.32 5.91 7.88
C LYS A 147 7.91 5.55 7.43
N SER A 148 6.95 6.43 7.72
CA SER A 148 5.55 6.23 7.30
C SER A 148 5.43 6.13 5.78
N LEU A 149 6.14 6.99 5.05
CA LEU A 149 6.13 6.99 3.59
C LEU A 149 6.81 5.72 3.06
N ALA A 150 8.02 5.41 3.52
CA ALA A 150 8.77 4.24 3.06
C ALA A 150 7.98 2.94 3.25
N ARG A 151 7.39 2.73 4.44
CA ARG A 151 6.55 1.57 4.78
C ARG A 151 5.26 1.50 3.96
N GLY A 152 4.84 2.57 3.30
CA GLY A 152 3.68 2.53 2.40
C GLY A 152 3.99 1.88 1.05
N TYR A 153 5.24 1.91 0.59
CA TYR A 153 5.61 1.54 -0.78
C TYR A 153 6.67 0.46 -0.87
N CYS A 154 7.62 0.42 0.06
CA CYS A 154 8.84 -0.36 -0.08
C CYS A 154 9.29 -1.01 1.23
N TYR A 155 10.14 -2.02 1.09
CA TYR A 155 10.67 -2.79 2.21
C TYR A 155 12.11 -3.26 1.93
N TRP A 156 12.93 -3.25 2.98
CA TRP A 156 14.16 -4.02 3.06
C TRP A 156 14.54 -4.24 4.54
N PRO A 157 15.40 -5.22 4.86
CA PRO A 157 15.87 -5.43 6.22
C PRO A 157 16.54 -4.17 6.79
N HIS A 158 16.16 -3.79 8.01
CA HIS A 158 16.70 -2.61 8.72
C HIS A 158 16.43 -1.24 8.08
N MET A 159 15.44 -1.13 7.18
CA MET A 159 15.03 0.14 6.55
C MET A 159 14.86 1.31 7.53
N ASP A 160 14.16 1.09 8.65
CA ASP A 160 13.95 2.15 9.65
C ASP A 160 15.25 2.67 10.26
N ARG A 161 16.23 1.78 10.47
CA ARG A 161 17.55 2.12 11.03
C ARG A 161 18.37 2.93 10.03
N GLU A 162 18.29 2.60 8.75
CA GLU A 162 18.95 3.36 7.69
C GLU A 162 18.34 4.77 7.54
N ILE A 163 17.01 4.87 7.60
CA ILE A 163 16.30 6.17 7.64
C ILE A 163 16.73 6.99 8.85
N GLU A 164 16.78 6.38 10.05
CA GLU A 164 17.25 7.03 11.26
C GLU A 164 18.65 7.60 11.13
N LYS A 165 19.57 6.77 10.62
CA LYS A 165 20.97 7.15 10.41
C LYS A 165 21.08 8.33 9.45
N LEU A 166 20.33 8.31 8.34
CA LEU A 166 20.33 9.38 7.36
C LEU A 166 19.87 10.70 7.97
N VAL A 167 18.70 10.70 8.63
CA VAL A 167 18.12 11.92 9.21
C VAL A 167 19.04 12.50 10.29
N ARG A 168 19.61 11.67 11.17
CA ARG A 168 20.55 12.11 12.22
C ARG A 168 21.87 12.66 11.66
N SER A 169 22.29 12.20 10.48
CA SER A 169 23.50 12.68 9.81
C SER A 169 23.28 13.95 9.00
N CYS A 170 22.03 14.37 8.80
CA CYS A 170 21.70 15.52 7.98
C CYS A 170 21.78 16.82 8.79
N LYS A 171 22.62 17.75 8.32
CA LYS A 171 22.79 19.08 8.92
C LYS A 171 21.52 19.94 8.90
N ASN A 172 20.66 19.75 7.90
CA ASN A 172 19.42 20.53 7.75
C ASN A 172 18.25 19.96 8.57
N CYS A 173 18.37 18.72 9.07
CA CYS A 173 17.34 18.06 9.87
C CYS A 173 17.69 17.95 11.36
N SER A 174 18.90 18.37 11.74
CA SER A 174 19.41 18.36 13.11
C SER A 174 18.98 19.59 13.88
#